data_AF-A0A0F9HRG7-F1
#
_entry.id   AF-A0A0F9HRG7-F1
#
_cell.length_a   1.000
_cell.length_b   1.000
_cell.length_c   1.000
_cell.angle_alpha   90.00
_cell.angle_beta   90.00
_cell.angle_gamma   90.00
#
_symmetry.space_group_name_H-M   'P 1'
#
loop_
_entity.id
_entity.type
_entity.pdbx_description
1 polymer ?
#
loop_
_entity_poly.entity_id
_entity_poly.type
_entity_poly.pdbx_seq_one_letter_code
_entity_poly.pdbx_strand_id
1 'polypeptide(L)'
;MRAYMYYSRSGGSEEGAILVFANTAREAGREGWGTGHLMIVDEYIDGAVRWLRDKDWLFEEADKDKLAAGIAHVIDDPRSCSACYYWGLSPIGERGYCEECVARWNESEAADDG
;
A
#
# COMPACT_ATOMS: atom_id res chain seq x y z
N MET A 1 -16.21 -3.08 3.96
CA MET A 1 -15.15 -2.82 2.95
C MET A 1 -13.87 -3.57 3.34
N ARG A 2 -12.95 -3.77 2.40
CA ARG A 2 -11.65 -4.43 2.60
C ARG A 2 -10.56 -3.59 1.93
N ALA A 3 -9.34 -3.62 2.48
CA ALA A 3 -8.16 -3.05 1.88
C ALA A 3 -7.52 -4.03 0.89
N TYR A 4 -7.17 -3.54 -0.29
CA TYR A 4 -6.49 -4.27 -1.33
C TYR A 4 -5.30 -3.47 -1.85
N MET A 5 -4.32 -4.18 -2.37
CA MET A 5 -3.23 -3.62 -3.14
C MET A 5 -3.48 -3.95 -4.61
N TYR A 6 -3.46 -2.93 -5.46
CA TYR A 6 -3.38 -3.09 -6.90
C TYR A 6 -1.92 -2.88 -7.33
N TYR A 7 -1.39 -3.84 -8.09
CA TYR A 7 0.03 -3.92 -8.41
C TYR A 7 0.24 -4.56 -9.78
N SER A 8 1.43 -4.37 -10.34
CA SER A 8 1.86 -5.07 -11.53
C SER A 8 2.27 -6.50 -11.23
N ARG A 9 1.74 -7.49 -11.95
CA ARG A 9 2.25 -8.86 -11.79
C ARG A 9 3.74 -8.99 -12.10
N SER A 10 4.26 -8.22 -13.06
CA SER A 10 5.67 -8.27 -13.44
C SER A 10 6.59 -7.65 -12.40
N GLY A 11 6.09 -6.65 -11.67
CA GLY A 11 6.79 -5.93 -10.61
C GLY A 11 6.63 -6.54 -9.21
N GLY A 12 5.65 -7.44 -9.06
CA GLY A 12 5.31 -8.02 -7.77
C GLY A 12 4.54 -7.07 -6.86
N SER A 13 4.11 -7.57 -5.70
CA SER A 13 3.33 -6.78 -4.74
C SER A 13 4.17 -5.76 -3.97
N GLU A 14 5.48 -5.95 -3.96
CA GLU A 14 6.48 -5.05 -3.41
C GLU A 14 6.53 -3.71 -4.18
N GLU A 15 6.24 -3.73 -5.47
CA GLU A 15 6.02 -2.54 -6.29
C GLU A 15 4.56 -2.04 -6.21
N GLY A 16 3.82 -2.47 -5.18
CA GLY A 16 2.42 -2.14 -4.97
C GLY A 16 2.15 -0.66 -5.16
N ALA A 17 1.48 -0.33 -6.26
CA ALA A 17 1.36 1.05 -6.71
C ALA A 17 0.18 1.76 -6.05
N ILE A 18 -0.88 1.01 -5.71
CA ILE A 18 -2.15 1.62 -5.31
C ILE A 18 -2.78 0.86 -4.14
N LEU A 19 -3.22 1.61 -3.12
CA LEU A 19 -4.12 1.13 -2.09
C LEU A 19 -5.58 1.33 -2.53
N VAL A 20 -6.35 0.27 -2.52
CA VAL A 20 -7.76 0.28 -2.96
C VAL A 20 -8.65 -0.22 -1.84
N PHE A 21 -9.67 0.55 -1.48
CA PHE A 21 -10.72 0.07 -0.60
C PHE A 21 -11.94 -0.31 -1.42
N ALA A 22 -12.38 -1.55 -1.29
CA ALA A 22 -13.52 -2.08 -2.04
C ALA A 22 -14.24 -3.20 -1.28
N ASN A 23 -15.43 -3.59 -1.72
CA ASN A 23 -16.16 -4.72 -1.15
C ASN A 23 -15.63 -6.06 -1.67
N THR A 24 -15.13 -6.10 -2.91
CA THR A 24 -14.62 -7.32 -3.54
C THR A 24 -13.29 -7.08 -4.26
N ALA A 25 -12.50 -8.13 -4.46
CA ALA A 25 -11.26 -8.04 -5.24
C ALA A 25 -11.52 -7.64 -6.69
N ARG A 26 -12.65 -8.06 -7.27
CA ARG A 26 -13.06 -7.67 -8.62
C ARG A 26 -13.33 -6.17 -8.72
N GLU A 27 -14.01 -5.61 -7.72
CA GLU A 27 -14.26 -4.18 -7.64
C GLU A 27 -12.95 -3.41 -7.44
N ALA A 28 -12.07 -3.87 -6.55
CA ALA A 28 -10.75 -3.26 -6.37
C ALA A 28 -9.93 -3.23 -7.66
N GLY A 29 -9.96 -4.31 -8.45
CA GLY A 29 -9.27 -4.37 -9.74
C GLY A 29 -9.85 -3.39 -10.77
N ARG A 30 -11.17 -3.17 -10.76
CA ARG A 30 -11.81 -2.17 -11.63
C ARG A 30 -11.39 -0.75 -11.25
N GLU A 31 -11.40 -0.42 -9.96
CA GLU A 31 -11.01 0.92 -9.49
C GLU A 31 -9.50 1.18 -9.69
N GLY A 32 -8.65 0.17 -9.43
CA GLY A 32 -7.21 0.24 -9.68
C GLY A 32 -6.86 0.34 -11.18
N TRP A 33 -7.61 -0.33 -12.06
CA TRP A 33 -7.44 -0.16 -13.51
C TRP A 33 -7.90 1.23 -13.98
N GLY A 34 -9.02 1.73 -13.44
CA GLY A 34 -9.56 3.04 -13.80
C GLY A 34 -8.65 4.22 -13.45
N THR A 35 -7.71 4.01 -12.54
CA THR A 35 -6.67 4.99 -12.16
C THR A 35 -5.41 4.89 -13.02
N GLY A 36 -5.43 4.05 -14.06
CA GLY A 36 -4.33 3.63 -14.94
C GLY A 36 -3.54 4.68 -15.72
N HIS A 37 -3.56 5.97 -15.34
CA HIS A 37 -2.43 6.88 -15.57
C HIS A 37 -1.35 6.66 -14.51
N LEU A 38 -1.04 5.40 -14.19
CA LEU A 38 0.01 5.04 -13.27
C LEU A 38 1.36 5.34 -13.90
N MET A 39 1.85 6.53 -13.55
CA MET A 39 3.17 7.10 -13.77
C MET A 39 4.25 6.01 -13.89
N ILE A 40 4.80 5.83 -15.10
CA ILE A 40 6.07 5.17 -15.51
C ILE A 40 5.94 4.09 -16.62
N VAL A 41 4.79 3.47 -16.84
CA VAL A 41 4.64 2.53 -17.98
C VAL A 41 3.25 2.65 -18.62
N ASP A 42 3.23 2.85 -19.94
CA ASP A 42 2.02 3.03 -20.75
C ASP A 42 1.01 1.87 -20.64
N GLU A 43 1.37 0.73 -20.05
CA GLU A 43 0.62 -0.51 -20.24
C GLU A 43 0.83 -1.49 -19.06
N TYR A 44 0.24 -1.22 -17.88
CA TYR A 44 0.01 -2.29 -16.90
C TYR A 44 -1.15 -3.20 -17.32
N ILE A 45 -1.12 -3.75 -18.54
CA ILE A 45 -2.13 -4.69 -19.09
C ILE A 45 -2.29 -5.92 -18.17
N ASP A 46 -1.30 -6.20 -17.32
CA ASP A 46 -1.26 -7.30 -16.36
C ASP A 46 -1.34 -6.86 -14.88
N GLY A 47 -2.36 -6.05 -14.56
CA GLY A 47 -2.68 -5.67 -13.19
C GLY A 47 -3.23 -6.83 -12.35
N ALA A 48 -2.83 -6.90 -11.09
CA ALA A 48 -3.34 -7.85 -10.10
C ALA A 48 -3.76 -7.16 -8.81
N VAL A 49 -4.60 -7.87 -8.05
CA VAL A 49 -5.12 -7.42 -6.77
C VAL A 49 -4.76 -8.42 -5.68
N ARG A 50 -4.26 -7.91 -4.55
CA ARG A 50 -4.00 -8.70 -3.34
C ARG A 50 -4.83 -8.15 -2.18
N TRP A 51 -5.53 -9.03 -1.47
CA TRP A 51 -6.18 -8.64 -0.21
C TRP A 51 -5.13 -8.49 0.89
N LEU A 52 -5.08 -7.29 1.47
CA LEU A 52 -4.27 -6.93 2.63
C LEU A 52 -5.00 -7.33 3.93
N ARG A 53 -4.97 -8.63 4.25
CA ARG A 53 -5.57 -9.17 5.48
C ARG A 53 -4.82 -8.67 6.71
N ASP A 54 -5.56 -8.46 7.80
CA ASP A 54 -5.03 -8.11 9.13
C ASP A 54 -4.21 -6.79 9.14
N LYS A 55 -4.49 -5.91 8.18
CA LYS A 55 -3.86 -4.58 8.04
C LYS A 55 -4.89 -3.48 8.23
N ASP A 56 -5.63 -3.55 9.33
CA ASP A 56 -6.74 -2.62 9.62
C ASP A 56 -6.26 -1.17 9.79
N TRP A 57 -5.00 -0.97 10.20
CA TRP A 57 -4.36 0.34 10.26
C TRP A 57 -4.36 1.08 8.92
N LEU A 58 -4.42 0.37 7.78
CA LEU A 58 -4.52 1.02 6.46
C LEU A 58 -5.81 1.82 6.31
N PHE A 59 -6.90 1.47 7.01
CA PHE A 59 -8.15 2.22 6.94
C PHE A 59 -8.01 3.65 7.49
N GLU A 60 -6.92 3.98 8.18
CA GLU A 60 -6.59 5.35 8.57
C GLU A 60 -6.37 6.25 7.34
N GLU A 61 -5.80 5.72 6.25
CA GLU A 61 -5.57 6.41 4.97
C GLU A 61 -6.84 6.58 4.12
N ALA A 62 -7.91 5.83 4.44
CA ALA A 62 -9.14 5.84 3.64
C ALA A 62 -9.88 7.19 3.66
N ASP A 63 -10.52 7.52 2.54
CA ASP A 63 -11.52 8.58 2.45
C ASP A 63 -12.72 8.22 3.34
N LYS A 64 -12.89 8.94 4.44
CA LYS A 64 -13.84 8.58 5.51
C LYS A 64 -15.29 8.65 5.05
N ASP A 65 -15.62 9.60 4.18
CA ASP A 65 -16.99 9.77 3.68
C ASP A 65 -17.34 8.63 2.73
N LYS A 66 -16.42 8.29 1.82
CA LYS A 66 -16.60 7.14 0.91
C LYS A 66 -16.61 5.82 1.67
N LEU A 67 -15.76 5.67 2.68
CA LEU A 67 -15.74 4.49 3.56
C LEU A 67 -17.07 4.31 4.30
N ALA A 68 -17.62 5.37 4.89
CA ALA A 68 -18.90 5.33 5.58
C ALA A 68 -20.06 5.00 4.63
N ALA A 69 -20.01 5.50 3.38
CA ALA A 69 -20.98 5.20 2.34
C ALA A 69 -20.79 3.83 1.66
N GLY A 70 -19.72 3.08 1.99
CA GLY A 70 -19.40 1.81 1.33
C GLY A 70 -18.99 1.96 -0.14
N ILE A 71 -18.55 3.15 -0.54
CA ILE A 71 -18.13 3.49 -1.90
C ILE A 71 -16.66 3.11 -2.07
N ALA A 72 -16.40 2.28 -3.09
CA ALA A 72 -15.05 1.89 -3.44
C ALA A 72 -14.22 3.09 -3.90
N HIS A 73 -12.96 3.14 -3.49
CA HIS A 73 -12.07 4.26 -3.81
C HIS A 73 -10.60 3.86 -3.74
N VAL A 74 -9.79 4.73 -4.32
CA VAL A 74 -8.35 4.56 -4.50
C VAL A 74 -7.60 5.61 -3.69
N ILE A 75 -6.49 5.20 -3.08
CA ILE A 75 -5.40 6.06 -2.61
C ILE A 75 -4.18 5.73 -3.49
N ASP A 76 -3.80 6.68 -4.35
CA ASP A 76 -2.76 6.56 -5.37
C ASP A 76 -1.34 6.86 -4.83
N ASP A 77 -1.25 7.66 -3.77
CA ASP A 77 -0.02 7.92 -3.03
C ASP A 77 -0.21 7.57 -1.53
N PRO A 78 -0.34 6.27 -1.18
CA PRO A 78 -0.47 5.86 0.21
C PRO A 78 0.80 6.18 0.99
N ARG A 79 0.64 6.56 2.26
CA ARG A 79 1.77 6.88 3.13
C ARG A 79 2.82 5.76 3.14
N SER A 80 4.03 6.10 2.72
CA SER A 80 5.16 5.18 2.61
C SER A 80 6.27 5.51 3.61
N CYS A 81 7.15 4.53 3.84
CA CYS A 81 8.33 4.72 4.67
C CYS A 81 9.33 5.66 4.00
N SER A 82 9.80 6.68 4.71
CA SER A 82 10.77 7.64 4.18
C SER A 82 12.17 7.06 3.91
N ALA A 83 12.47 5.85 4.40
CA ALA A 83 13.76 5.20 4.20
C ALA A 83 13.76 4.16 3.06
N CYS A 84 12.75 3.28 3.02
CA CYS A 84 12.67 2.23 2.00
C CYS A 84 11.63 2.49 0.91
N TYR A 85 10.85 3.57 1.02
CA TYR A 85 9.78 3.97 0.09
C TYR A 85 8.64 2.96 -0.08
N TYR A 86 8.63 1.86 0.68
CA TYR A 86 7.53 0.90 0.70
C TYR A 86 6.40 1.32 1.65
N TRP A 87 5.19 0.88 1.33
CA TRP A 87 4.00 0.97 2.19
C TRP A 87 3.37 -0.42 2.36
N GLY A 88 2.44 -0.56 3.31
CA GLY A 88 1.66 -1.79 3.47
C GLY A 88 2.39 -2.95 4.16
N LEU A 89 3.68 -2.85 4.49
CA LEU A 89 4.43 -3.86 5.24
C LEU A 89 4.09 -3.81 6.74
N SER A 90 4.37 -2.68 7.38
CA SER A 90 4.00 -2.33 8.74
C SER A 90 3.33 -0.95 8.78
N PRO A 91 2.69 -0.56 9.90
CA PRO A 91 2.33 0.84 10.13
C PRO A 91 3.55 1.75 10.01
N ILE A 92 3.34 2.96 9.48
CA ILE A 92 4.37 3.99 9.41
C ILE A 92 4.29 4.84 10.68
N GLY A 93 5.34 4.79 11.50
CA GLY A 93 5.43 5.54 12.73
C GLY A 93 5.44 7.06 12.50
N GLU A 94 5.26 7.84 13.57
CA GLU A 94 5.20 9.31 13.50
C GLU A 94 6.43 9.95 12.85
N ARG A 95 7.61 9.32 13.00
CA ARG A 95 8.87 9.76 12.39
C ARG A 95 8.98 9.46 10.89
N GLY A 96 7.97 8.83 10.28
CA GLY A 96 7.96 8.49 8.86
C GLY A 96 8.62 7.14 8.51
N TYR A 97 8.92 6.29 9.49
CA TYR A 97 9.63 5.03 9.27
C TYR A 97 8.76 3.81 9.56
N CYS A 98 8.93 2.74 8.79
CA CYS A 98 8.35 1.44 9.07
C CYS A 98 9.14 0.70 10.15
N GLU A 99 8.51 -0.30 10.76
CA GLU A 99 9.09 -1.07 11.86
C GLU A 99 10.36 -1.81 11.41
N GLU A 100 10.38 -2.32 10.17
CA GLU A 100 11.53 -3.05 9.63
C GLU A 100 12.77 -2.16 9.46
N CYS A 101 12.59 -0.91 9.02
CA CYS A 101 13.69 0.05 8.92
C CYS A 101 14.22 0.45 10.30
N VAL A 102 13.33 0.66 11.27
CA VAL A 102 13.72 0.98 12.66
C VAL A 102 14.48 -0.19 13.29
N ALA A 103 14.01 -1.42 13.11
CA ALA A 103 14.67 -2.61 13.65
C ALA A 103 16.09 -2.77 13.08
N ARG A 104 16.28 -2.62 11.76
CA ARG A 104 17.59 -2.70 11.11
C ARG A 104 18.59 -1.66 11.63
N TRP A 105 18.13 -0.44 11.93
CA TRP A 105 19.00 0.59 12.50
C TRP A 105 19.46 0.24 13.91
N ASN A 106 18.54 -0.22 14.76
CA ASN A 106 18.89 -0.61 16.13
C ASN A 106 19.88 -1.79 16.14
N GLU A 107 19.74 -2.74 15.21
CA GLU A 107 20.69 -3.86 15.04
C GLU A 107 22.08 -3.39 14.61
N SER A 108 22.17 -2.39 13.71
CA SER A 108 23.46 -1.82 13.31
C SER A 108 24.14 -1.05 14.44
N GLU A 109 23.40 -0.29 15.25
CA GLU A 109 23.96 0.44 16.40
C GLU A 109 24.47 -0.53 17.48
N ALA A 110 23.76 -1.62 17.73
CA ALA A 110 24.19 -2.65 18.69
C ALA A 110 25.44 -3.43 18.23
N ALA A 111 25.73 -3.47 16.93
CA ALA A 111 26.90 -4.16 16.38
C ALA A 111 28.19 -3.31 16.43
N ASP A 112 28.06 -1.99 16.50
CA ASP A 112 29.20 -1.05 16.55
C ASP A 112 29.71 -0.80 18.00
N ASP A 113 28.94 -1.21 19.01
CA ASP A 113 29.28 -1.08 20.45
C ASP A 113 29.95 -2.34 21.06
N GLY A 114 30.34 -3.32 20.23
CA GLY A 114 30.98 -4.60 20.64
C GLY A 114 32.41 -4.78 20.14
#